data_AF-A0A9X6P4C8-F1
#
_entry.id   AF-A0A9X6P4C8-F1
#
_cell.length_a   1.000
_cell.length_b   1.000
_cell.length_c   1.000
_cell.angle_alpha   90.00
_cell.angle_beta   90.00
_cell.angle_gamma   90.00
#
_symmetry.space_group_name_H-M   'P 1'
#
loop_
_entity.id
_entity.type
_entity.pdbx_description
1 polymer ?
#
loop_
_entity_poly.entity_id
_entity_poly.type
_entity_poly.pdbx_seq_one_letter_code
_entity_poly.pdbx_strand_id
1 'polypeptide(L)' 'MNNPTKNRLITEDEAIELTMTSNNLTAGLDAIETIALNLKCKDKKEVDQLAGLIAGMKALSTKNSNFLENLVMKF' A
#
# COMPACT_ATOMS: atom_id res chain seq x y z
N MET A 1 13.40 32.00 -8.95
CA MET A 1 12.00 31.70 -9.29
C MET A 1 11.55 30.57 -8.38
N ASN A 2 10.78 30.88 -7.33
CA ASN A 2 10.18 29.87 -6.47
C ASN A 2 9.09 29.17 -7.27
N ASN A 3 9.34 27.91 -7.65
CA ASN A 3 8.32 27.06 -8.25
C ASN A 3 7.30 26.78 -7.14
N PRO A 4 6.07 27.32 -7.17
CA PRO A 4 5.13 26.97 -6.14
C PRO A 4 4.77 25.51 -6.42
N THR A 5 5.23 24.61 -5.56
CA THR A 5 4.60 23.31 -5.39
C THR A 5 3.16 23.64 -5.02
N LYS A 6 2.29 23.82 -6.03
CA LYS A 6 0.87 24.07 -5.83
C LYS A 6 0.42 22.89 -4.96
N ASN A 7 -0.01 23.17 -3.74
CA ASN A 7 -0.88 22.29 -2.98
C ASN A 7 -2.16 22.13 -3.83
N ARG A 8 -2.09 21.31 -4.87
CA ARG A 8 -3.26 20.90 -5.62
C ARG A 8 -3.92 19.85 -4.74
N LEU A 9 -5.14 20.14 -4.32
CA LEU A 9 -6.04 19.14 -3.77
C LEU A 9 -6.24 18.07 -4.84
N ILE A 10 -6.09 16.80 -4.45
CA ILE A 10 -6.40 15.66 -5.31
C ILE A 10 -7.90 15.66 -5.65
N THR A 11 -8.25 15.34 -6.89
CA THR A 11 -9.65 15.18 -7.30
C THR A 11 -10.22 13.86 -6.76
N GLU A 12 -11.55 13.73 -6.76
CA GLU A 12 -12.22 12.49 -6.37
C GLU A 12 -11.77 11.30 -7.24
N ASP A 13 -11.68 11.49 -8.56
CA ASP A 13 -11.18 10.47 -9.49
C ASP A 13 -9.74 10.04 -9.16
N GLU A 14 -8.85 11.00 -8.84
CA GLU A 14 -7.47 10.71 -8.43
C GLU A 14 -7.44 9.94 -7.10
N ALA A 15 -8.31 10.28 -6.15
CA ALA A 15 -8.43 9.56 -4.89
C ALA A 15 -8.94 8.12 -5.09
N ILE A 16 -9.90 7.91 -6.00
CA ILE A 16 -10.39 6.59 -6.37
C ILE A 16 -9.26 5.77 -7.01
N GLU A 17 -8.53 6.33 -7.97
CA GLU A 17 -7.42 5.65 -8.65
C GLU A 17 -6.31 5.24 -7.66
N LEU A 18 -5.95 6.14 -6.75
CA LEU A 18 -4.97 5.86 -5.70
C LEU A 18 -5.45 4.76 -4.74
N THR A 19 -6.73 4.77 -4.38
CA THR A 19 -7.34 3.74 -3.53
C THR A 19 -7.34 2.38 -4.22
N MET A 20 -7.75 2.32 -5.50
CA MET A 20 -7.72 1.08 -6.29
C MET A 20 -6.29 0.54 -6.42
N THR A 21 -5.30 1.41 -6.65
CA THR A 21 -3.88 1.05 -6.71
C THR A 21 -3.40 0.46 -5.39
N SER A 22 -3.76 1.07 -4.25
CA SER A 22 -3.40 0.57 -2.92
C SER A 22 -4.01 -0.80 -2.64
N ASN A 23 -5.26 -1.03 -3.04
CA ASN A 23 -5.94 -2.31 -2.90
C ASN A 23 -5.28 -3.40 -3.75
N ASN A 24 -4.96 -3.10 -5.02
CA ASN A 24 -4.28 -4.04 -5.91
C ASN A 24 -2.89 -4.43 -5.39
N LEU A 25 -2.13 -3.46 -4.86
CA LEU A 25 -0.83 -3.72 -4.23
C LEU A 25 -0.98 -4.65 -3.02
N THR A 26 -1.98 -4.40 -2.18
CA THR A 26 -2.28 -5.22 -0.99
C THR A 26 -2.61 -6.67 -1.39
N ALA A 27 -3.46 -6.86 -2.41
CA ALA A 27 -3.79 -8.19 -2.91
C ALA A 27 -2.57 -8.92 -3.52
N GLY A 28 -1.69 -8.20 -4.22
CA GLY A 28 -0.44 -8.76 -4.73
C GLY A 28 0.50 -9.22 -3.61
N LEU A 29 0.57 -8.47 -2.51
CA LEU A 29 1.36 -8.83 -1.33
C LEU A 29 0.80 -10.08 -0.63
N ASP A 30 -0.52 -10.22 -0.52
CA ASP A 30 -1.18 -11.42 0.04
C ASP A 30 -0.88 -12.67 -0.80
N ALA A 31 -0.85 -12.53 -2.13
CA ALA A 31 -0.48 -13.61 -3.02
C ALA A 31 0.99 -14.04 -2.83
N ILE A 32 1.90 -13.08 -2.68
CA ILE A 32 3.33 -13.35 -2.41
C ILE A 32 3.50 -14.03 -1.05
N GLU A 33 2.81 -13.55 0.00
CA GLU A 33 2.82 -14.16 1.34
C GLU A 33 2.36 -15.63 1.26
N THR A 34 1.26 -15.87 0.54
CA THR A 34 0.74 -17.22 0.34
C THR A 34 1.75 -18.11 -0.40
N ILE A 35 2.40 -17.62 -1.45
CA ILE A 35 3.43 -18.36 -2.17
C ILE A 35 4.61 -18.66 -1.24
N ALA A 36 5.08 -17.68 -0.47
CA ALA A 36 6.21 -17.83 0.44
C ALA A 36 5.95 -18.86 1.54
N LEU A 37 4.74 -18.88 2.11
CA LEU A 37 4.33 -19.84 3.13
C LEU A 37 4.17 -21.27 2.56
N ASN A 38 3.81 -21.39 1.28
CA ASN A 38 3.61 -22.69 0.62
C ASN A 38 4.86 -23.23 -0.10
N LEU A 39 5.83 -22.38 -0.40
CA LEU A 39 7.14 -22.83 -0.81
C LEU A 39 7.73 -23.61 0.36
N LYS A 40 8.19 -24.85 0.10
CA LYS A 40 9.06 -25.60 1.01
C LYS A 40 10.43 -24.91 1.07
N CYS A 41 10.45 -23.67 1.54
CA CYS A 41 11.64 -22.88 1.67
C CYS A 41 12.50 -23.55 2.74
N LYS A 42 13.71 -23.93 2.36
CA LYS A 42 14.65 -24.55 3.30
C LYS A 42 15.17 -23.55 4.32
N ASP A 43 15.00 -22.24 4.06
CA ASP A 43 15.39 -21.16 4.95
C ASP A 43 14.17 -20.44 5.53
N LYS A 44 13.80 -20.84 6.75
CA LYS A 44 12.70 -20.25 7.51
C LYS A 44 12.93 -18.76 7.79
N LYS A 45 14.19 -18.33 7.89
CA LYS A 45 14.54 -16.93 8.18
C LYS A 45 14.16 -16.00 7.04
N GLU A 46 14.34 -16.44 5.80
CA GLU A 46 13.95 -15.67 4.61
C GLU A 46 12.43 -15.52 4.50
N VAL A 47 11.68 -16.59 4.82
CA VAL A 47 10.21 -16.56 4.86
C VAL A 47 9.71 -15.60 5.94
N ASP A 48 10.28 -15.64 7.14
CA ASP A 48 9.91 -14.74 8.25
C ASP A 48 10.24 -13.27 7.90
N GLN A 49 11.37 -13.01 7.23
CA GLN A 49 11.74 -11.66 6.77
C GLN A 49 10.77 -11.15 5.69
N LEU A 50 10.39 -12.00 4.74
CA LEU A 50 9.45 -11.64 3.69
C LEU A 50 8.06 -11.34 4.26
N ALA A 51 7.57 -12.19 5.18
CA ALA A 51 6.31 -11.98 5.87
C ALA A 51 6.31 -10.65 6.66
N GLY A 52 7.41 -10.34 7.35
CA GLY A 52 7.57 -9.07 8.06
C GLY A 52 7.53 -7.84 7.14
N LEU A 53 8.19 -7.92 5.97
CA LEU A 53 8.16 -6.86 4.97
C LEU A 53 6.75 -6.67 4.38
N ILE A 54 6.06 -7.77 4.06
CA ILE A 54 4.67 -7.75 3.55
C ILE A 54 3.74 -7.12 4.58
N ALA A 55 3.83 -7.53 5.85
CA ALA A 55 3.04 -6.93 6.92
C ALA A 55 3.27 -5.41 7.04
N GLY A 56 4.53 -4.96 6.93
CA GLY A 56 4.88 -3.54 6.93
C GLY A 56 4.27 -2.77 5.75
N MET A 57 4.32 -3.35 4.54
CA MET A 57 3.74 -2.73 3.34
C MET A 57 2.21 -2.65 3.42
N LYS A 58 1.54 -3.68 3.95
CA LYS A 58 0.08 -3.67 4.20
C LYS A 58 -0.30 -2.58 5.20
N ALA A 59 0.44 -2.44 6.29
CA ALA A 59 0.20 -1.38 7.28
C ALA A 59 0.38 0.02 6.68
N LEU A 60 1.37 0.21 5.80
CA LEU A 60 1.56 1.47 5.08
C LEU A 60 0.41 1.75 4.10
N SER A 61 -0.03 0.74 3.35
CA SER A 61 -1.20 0.82 2.46
C SER A 61 -2.46 1.29 3.22
N THR A 62 -2.78 0.69 4.36
CA THR A 62 -3.90 1.12 5.21
C THR A 62 -3.76 2.57 5.67
N LYS A 63 -2.56 3.00 6.09
CA LYS A 63 -2.32 4.40 6.47
C LYS A 63 -2.55 5.36 5.32
N ASN A 64 -2.13 4.99 4.10
CA ASN A 64 -2.35 5.80 2.91
C ASN A 64 -3.84 5.89 2.56
N SER A 65 -4.60 4.79 2.62
CA SER A 65 -6.06 4.82 2.41
C SER A 65 -6.75 5.74 3.40
N ASN A 66 -6.44 5.63 4.70
CA ASN A 66 -7.01 6.49 5.73
C ASN A 66 -6.65 7.98 5.50
N PHE A 67 -5.44 8.26 5.02
CA PHE A 67 -5.03 9.63 4.69
C PHE A 67 -5.81 10.18 3.49
N LEU A 68 -6.02 9.37 2.45
CA LEU A 68 -6.80 9.74 1.26
C LEU A 68 -8.28 9.97 1.61
N GLU A 69 -8.89 9.11 2.43
CA GLU A 69 -10.26 9.31 2.92
C GLU A 69 -10.42 10.65 3.67
N ASN A 70 -9.44 11.01 4.51
CA ASN A 70 -9.43 12.28 5.23
C ASN A 70 -9.23 13.51 4.32
N LEU A 71 -8.63 13.33 3.14
CA LEU A 71 -8.52 14.39 2.14
C LEU A 71 -9.83 14.59 1.37
N VAL A 72 -10.59 13.52 1.13
CA VAL A 72 -11.86 13.54 0.39
C VAL A 72 -13.04 13.96 1.28
N MET A 73 -13.12 13.54 2.55
CA MET A 73 -14.20 13.92 3.48
C MET A 73 -14.16 15.39 3.96
N LYS A 74 -13.19 16.19 3.51
CA LYS A 74 -13.09 17.62 3.83
C LYS A 74 -13.86 18.53 2.86
N PHE A 75 -14.68 17.96 1.97
CA PHE A 75 -15.61 18.67 1.10
C PHE A 75 -17.06 18.42 1.53
#